data_AF-X0YEH1-F1
#
_entry.id   AF-X0YEH1-F1
#
_cell.length_a   1.000
_cell.length_b   1.000
_cell.length_c   1.000
_cell.angle_alpha   90.00
_cell.angle_beta   90.00
_cell.angle_gamma   90.00
#
_symmetry.space_group_name_H-M   'P 1'
#
loop_
_entity.id
_entity.type
_entity.pdbx_description
1 polymer ?
#
loop_
_entity_poly.entity_id
_entity_poly.type
_entity_poly.pdbx_seq_one_letter_code
_entity_poly.pdbx_strand_id
1 'polypeptide(L)'
;YCAFRYPNGDRMLAAWTDGIAQDEDPGVPATITFPGLTAGSVTGIDVLHGFEQELVFEIDGDDTLVRDLLVKDYPIFIRLSDVTMGTGYEETVGDGFHRLGEPDGY
;
A
#
# COMPACT_ATOMS: atom_id res chain seq x y z
N TYR A 1 -3.49 9.58 1.24
CA TYR A 1 -3.50 8.12 1.12
C TYR A 1 -4.68 7.55 1.89
N CYS A 2 -5.07 6.32 1.58
CA CYS A 2 -6.02 5.51 2.36
C CYS A 2 -5.51 4.08 2.36
N ALA A 3 -5.70 3.30 3.42
CA ALA A 3 -5.24 1.93 3.43
C ALA A 3 -6.32 0.97 3.94
N PHE A 4 -6.21 -0.29 3.54
CA PHE A 4 -7.20 -1.33 3.80
C PHE A 4 -6.55 -2.67 4.14
N ARG A 5 -7.21 -3.46 4.99
CA ARG A 5 -6.86 -4.86 5.21
C ARG A 5 -7.94 -5.78 4.63
N TYR A 6 -7.50 -6.80 3.90
CA TYR A 6 -8.36 -7.87 3.39
C TYR A 6 -8.59 -8.93 4.48
N PRO A 7 -9.67 -9.74 4.38
CA PRO A 7 -9.94 -10.82 5.31
C PRO A 7 -8.84 -11.90 5.36
N ASN A 8 -8.08 -12.08 4.28
CA ASN A 8 -6.96 -13.02 4.20
C ASN A 8 -5.68 -12.51 4.87
N GLY A 9 -5.67 -11.28 5.39
CA GLY A 9 -4.51 -10.65 6.00
C GLY A 9 -3.70 -9.75 5.07
N ASP A 10 -4.00 -9.73 3.77
CA ASP A 10 -3.32 -8.82 2.84
C ASP A 10 -3.58 -7.37 3.21
N ARG A 11 -2.59 -6.52 2.93
CA ARG A 11 -2.65 -5.07 3.17
C ARG A 11 -2.66 -4.34 1.84
N MET A 12 -3.38 -3.22 1.79
CA MET A 12 -3.53 -2.40 0.59
C MET A 12 -3.37 -0.94 0.95
N LEU A 13 -2.54 -0.21 0.22
CA LEU A 13 -2.38 1.23 0.35
C LEU A 13 -2.77 1.90 -0.97
N ALA A 14 -3.73 2.80 -0.93
CA ALA A 14 -4.02 3.74 -2.00
C ALA A 14 -3.23 5.04 -1.75
N ALA A 15 -2.37 5.43 -2.68
CA ALA A 15 -1.55 6.64 -2.60
C ALA A 15 -1.76 7.54 -3.83
N TRP A 16 -1.79 8.85 -3.60
CA TRP A 16 -1.87 9.88 -4.62
C TRP A 16 -1.32 11.20 -4.04
N THR A 17 -0.89 12.10 -4.92
CA THR A 17 -0.49 13.46 -4.55
C THR A 17 -1.72 14.37 -4.46
N ASP A 18 -1.66 15.41 -3.63
CA ASP A 18 -2.77 16.38 -3.44
C ASP A 18 -2.74 17.54 -4.45
N GLY A 19 -2.16 17.30 -5.64
CA GLY A 19 -1.99 18.29 -6.70
C GLY A 19 -3.22 18.49 -7.58
N ILE A 20 -3.14 19.52 -8.44
CA ILE A 20 -4.09 19.66 -9.56
C ILE A 20 -3.77 18.56 -10.56
N ALA A 21 -4.78 17.79 -10.93
CA ALA A 21 -4.64 16.72 -11.92
C ALA A 21 -4.12 17.27 -13.26
N GLN A 22 -3.12 16.62 -13.82
CA GLN A 22 -2.48 16.95 -15.09
C GLN A 22 -2.71 15.81 -16.09
N ASP A 23 -2.83 16.18 -17.36
CA ASP A 23 -2.77 15.18 -18.43
C ASP A 23 -1.33 14.64 -18.51
N GLU A 24 -1.18 13.32 -18.67
CA GLU A 24 0.12 12.63 -18.70
C GLU A 24 1.00 12.91 -17.46
N ASP A 25 0.45 12.79 -16.24
CA ASP A 25 1.20 12.99 -14.99
C ASP A 25 2.45 12.06 -14.91
N PRO A 26 3.67 12.63 -14.82
CA PRO A 26 4.88 11.82 -14.67
C PRO A 26 4.91 11.08 -13.32
N GLY A 27 4.20 11.59 -12.31
CA GLY A 27 4.25 11.10 -10.93
C GLY A 27 5.47 11.63 -10.17
N VAL A 28 5.38 11.57 -8.84
CA VAL A 28 6.42 11.97 -7.91
C VAL A 28 7.10 10.72 -7.35
N PRO A 29 8.42 10.55 -7.50
CA PRO A 29 9.13 9.42 -6.92
C PRO A 29 9.08 9.50 -5.39
N ALA A 30 8.69 8.40 -4.75
CA ALA A 30 8.59 8.28 -3.31
C ALA A 30 9.16 6.95 -2.82
N THR A 31 9.62 6.96 -1.57
CA THR A 31 9.85 5.73 -0.80
C THR A 31 8.66 5.52 0.11
N ILE A 32 8.03 4.35 0.02
CA ILE A 32 6.97 3.92 0.92
C ILE A 32 7.55 2.92 1.91
N THR A 33 7.47 3.25 3.19
CA THR A 33 7.82 2.35 4.28
C THR A 33 6.55 1.85 4.94
N PHE A 34 6.44 0.54 5.09
CA PHE A 34 5.41 -0.12 5.85
C PHE A 34 6.02 -0.62 7.16
N PRO A 35 5.85 0.13 8.26
CA PRO A 35 6.54 -0.16 9.50
C PRO A 35 5.94 -1.36 10.23
N GLY A 36 6.80 -2.20 10.81
CA GLY A 36 6.43 -3.35 11.64
C GLY A 36 5.69 -4.46 10.89
N LEU A 37 5.78 -4.48 9.55
CA LEU A 37 5.24 -5.54 8.72
C LEU A 37 6.18 -5.92 7.57
N THR A 38 6.35 -7.22 7.38
CA THR A 38 7.10 -7.81 6.25
C THR A 38 6.12 -8.45 5.27
N ALA A 39 6.38 -8.35 3.97
CA ALA A 39 5.55 -8.95 2.92
C ALA A 39 6.33 -10.02 2.15
N GLY A 40 5.62 -11.06 1.68
CA GLY A 40 6.18 -12.04 0.75
C GLY A 40 6.20 -11.53 -0.69
N SER A 41 5.25 -10.67 -1.07
CA SER A 41 5.24 -9.95 -2.35
C SER A 41 4.57 -8.59 -2.24
N VAL A 42 4.93 -7.69 -3.15
CA VAL A 42 4.35 -6.36 -3.25
C VAL A 42 3.90 -6.11 -4.69
N THR A 43 2.63 -5.79 -4.91
CA THR A 43 2.06 -5.49 -6.23
C THR A 43 1.62 -4.04 -6.31
N GLY A 44 2.10 -3.31 -7.32
CA GLY A 44 1.58 -2.00 -7.72
C GLY A 44 0.44 -2.17 -8.72
N ILE A 45 -0.64 -1.41 -8.54
CA ILE A 45 -1.83 -1.47 -9.37
C ILE A 45 -2.16 -0.05 -9.83
N ASP A 46 -2.10 0.17 -11.13
CA ASP A 46 -2.58 1.38 -11.77
C ASP A 46 -4.03 1.14 -12.22
N VAL A 47 -4.97 1.74 -11.50
CA VAL A 47 -6.41 1.58 -11.80
C VAL A 47 -6.88 2.40 -12.98
N LEU A 48 -6.16 3.46 -13.36
CA LEU A 48 -6.52 4.29 -14.50
C LEU A 48 -6.19 3.55 -15.80
N HIS A 49 -5.02 2.91 -15.84
CA HIS A 49 -4.55 2.17 -17.01
C HIS A 49 -4.84 0.66 -16.95
N GLY A 50 -5.33 0.17 -15.80
CA GLY A 50 -5.81 -1.19 -15.64
C GLY A 50 -4.72 -2.26 -15.66
N PHE A 51 -3.52 -1.95 -15.15
CA PHE A 51 -2.42 -2.92 -15.09
C PHE A 51 -1.92 -3.14 -13.66
N GLU A 52 -1.39 -4.34 -13.42
CA GLU A 52 -0.71 -4.74 -12.19
C GLU A 52 0.75 -5.05 -12.51
N GLN A 53 1.66 -4.68 -11.60
CA GLN A 53 3.08 -5.01 -11.69
C GLN A 53 3.62 -5.44 -10.33
N GLU A 54 4.45 -6.48 -10.30
CA GLU A 54 5.23 -6.80 -9.11
C GLU A 54 6.30 -5.73 -8.89
N LEU A 55 6.40 -5.23 -7.67
CA LEU A 55 7.36 -4.18 -7.29
C LEU A 55 8.59 -4.80 -6.67
N VAL A 56 9.74 -4.19 -6.95
CA VAL A 56 10.96 -4.48 -6.18
C VAL A 56 10.82 -3.83 -4.81
N PHE A 57 11.07 -4.60 -3.76
CA PHE A 57 11.01 -4.15 -2.37
C PHE A 57 12.16 -4.73 -1.55
N GLU A 58 12.41 -4.11 -0.40
CA GLU A 58 13.42 -4.51 0.57
C GLU A 58 12.74 -4.80 1.91
N ILE A 59 13.33 -5.70 2.68
CA ILE A 59 13.00 -5.89 4.10
C ILE A 59 14.14 -5.29 4.93
N ASP A 60 13.81 -4.36 5.83
CA ASP A 60 14.75 -3.77 6.78
C ASP A 60 14.22 -3.99 8.21
N GLY A 61 14.82 -4.93 8.93
CA GLY A 61 14.28 -5.40 10.20
C GLY A 61 12.88 -6.01 10.04
N ASP A 62 11.89 -5.39 10.69
CA ASP A 62 10.48 -5.79 10.60
C ASP A 62 9.70 -4.94 9.58
N ASP A 63 10.35 -4.10 8.78
CA ASP A 63 9.69 -3.16 7.85
C ASP A 63 9.78 -3.64 6.39
N THR A 64 8.75 -3.31 5.59
CA THR A 64 8.78 -3.46 4.13
C THR A 64 8.99 -2.09 3.48
N LEU A 65 9.97 -1.97 2.59
CA LEU A 65 10.32 -0.73 1.90
C LEU A 65 10.18 -0.87 0.39
N VAL A 66 9.44 0.05 -0.22
CA VAL A 66 9.33 0.18 -1.68
C VAL A 66 9.96 1.51 -2.07
N ARG A 67 11.03 1.46 -2.87
CA ARG A 67 11.75 2.66 -3.33
C ARG A 67 11.34 3.03 -4.73
N ASP A 68 11.55 4.30 -5.07
CA ASP A 68 11.36 4.85 -6.41
C ASP A 68 9.96 4.58 -7.01
N LEU A 69 8.95 4.48 -6.15
CA LEU A 69 7.56 4.34 -6.59
C LEU A 69 7.06 5.69 -7.09
N LEU A 70 6.56 5.73 -8.33
CA LEU A 70 5.94 6.92 -8.90
C LEU A 70 4.52 7.09 -8.35
N VAL A 71 4.35 7.99 -7.39
CA VAL A 71 3.03 8.35 -6.86
C VAL A 71 2.36 9.35 -7.80
N LYS A 72 1.20 8.99 -8.32
CA LYS A 72 0.45 9.79 -9.30
C LYS A 72 -0.44 10.84 -8.64
N ASP A 73 -0.97 11.76 -9.43
CA ASP A 73 -2.05 12.68 -9.05
C ASP A 73 -3.44 12.01 -8.99
N TYR A 74 -3.53 10.74 -9.40
CA TYR A 74 -4.66 9.85 -9.17
C TYR A 74 -4.27 8.67 -8.26
N PRO A 75 -5.25 7.98 -7.65
CA PRO A 75 -4.98 6.83 -6.80
C PRO A 75 -4.26 5.71 -7.57
N ILE A 76 -3.08 5.33 -7.10
CA ILE A 76 -2.47 4.02 -7.37
C ILE A 76 -2.61 3.17 -6.13
N PHE A 77 -2.66 1.85 -6.30
CA PHE A 77 -2.74 0.92 -5.18
C PHE A 77 -1.46 0.10 -5.03
N ILE A 78 -1.06 -0.15 -3.80
CA ILE A 78 0.06 -1.00 -3.42
C ILE A 78 -0.50 -2.11 -2.54
N ARG A 79 -0.51 -3.35 -3.04
CA ARG A 79 -0.93 -4.56 -2.31
C ARG A 79 0.28 -5.27 -1.74
N LEU A 80 0.21 -5.62 -0.46
CA LEU A 80 1.16 -6.49 0.22
C LEU A 80 0.47 -7.81 0.53
N SER A 81 1.09 -8.90 0.10
CA SER A 81 0.59 -10.26 0.30
C SER A 81 1.56 -11.08 1.14
N ASP A 82 1.05 -12.14 1.78
CA ASP A 82 1.80 -12.97 2.73
C ASP A 82 2.43 -12.15 3.86
N VAL A 83 1.63 -11.23 4.43
CA VAL A 83 2.08 -10.27 5.43
C VAL A 83 2.35 -10.97 6.77
N THR A 84 3.53 -10.72 7.33
CA THR A 84 3.90 -11.09 8.70
C THR A 84 4.11 -9.84 9.53
N MET A 85 3.48 -9.79 10.70
CA MET A 85 3.59 -8.65 11.63
C MET A 85 4.76 -8.84 12.59
N GLY A 86 5.50 -7.76 12.83
CA GLY A 86 6.53 -7.71 13.86
C GLY A 86 5.95 -7.93 15.26
N THR A 87 6.80 -8.39 16.19
CA THR A 87 6.38 -8.82 17.54
C THR A 87 5.76 -7.71 18.40
N GLY A 88 5.99 -6.43 18.05
CA GLY A 88 5.41 -5.27 18.72
C GLY A 88 4.41 -4.48 17.87
N TYR A 89 3.93 -5.06 16.75
CA TYR A 89 2.99 -4.37 15.87
C TYR A 89 1.62 -4.22 16.54
N GLU A 90 1.17 -2.98 16.69
CA GLU A 90 -0.19 -2.63 17.08
C GLU A 90 -0.82 -1.77 15.99
N GLU A 91 -1.96 -2.19 15.46
CA GLU A 91 -2.72 -1.42 14.47
C GLU A 91 -3.57 -0.40 15.25
N THR A 92 -3.15 0.88 15.27
CA THR A 92 -3.90 1.94 15.95
C THR A 92 -4.82 2.71 14.99
N VAL A 93 -5.79 3.42 15.57
CA VAL A 93 -6.74 4.25 14.82
C VAL A 93 -5.97 5.42 14.22
N GLY A 94 -5.70 5.35 12.91
CA GLY A 94 -4.87 6.32 12.20
C GLY A 94 -3.72 5.69 11.40
N ASP A 95 -3.38 4.43 11.69
CA ASP A 95 -2.18 3.74 11.17
C ASP A 95 -2.40 3.08 9.80
N GLY A 96 -3.54 3.37 9.20
CA GLY A 96 -3.70 3.24 7.76
C GLY A 96 -4.68 2.16 7.32
N PHE A 97 -4.77 0.98 7.93
CA PHE A 97 -5.49 -0.14 7.31
C PHE A 97 -6.93 -0.38 7.84
N HIS A 98 -7.92 0.16 7.14
CA HIS A 98 -9.34 -0.09 7.42
C HIS A 98 -9.79 -1.48 6.94
N ARG A 99 -10.59 -2.21 7.71
CA ARG A 99 -11.12 -3.53 7.28
C ARG A 99 -12.02 -3.35 6.05
N LEU A 100 -11.75 -4.12 4.99
CA LEU A 100 -12.60 -4.19 3.80
C LEU A 100 -13.29 -5.56 3.75
N GLY A 101 -14.63 -5.57 3.65
CA GLY A 101 -15.46 -6.78 3.81
C GLY A 101 -16.49 -6.62 4.94
N GLU A 102 -17.40 -7.59 5.11
CA GLU A 102 -18.64 -7.37 5.88
C GLU A 102 -18.39 -6.80 7.30
N PRO A 103 -19.18 -5.78 7.70
CA PRO A 103 -19.28 -5.41 9.10
C PRO A 103 -19.85 -6.61 9.85
N ASP A 104 -19.42 -6.79 11.10
CA ASP A 104 -19.83 -7.92 11.94
C ASP A 104 -21.32 -8.23 11.74
N GLY A 105 -21.60 -9.47 11.33
CA GLY A 105 -22.93 -9.92 10.94
C GLY A 105 -23.98 -9.58 12.00
N TYR A 106 -25.16 -9.18 11.54
CA TYR A 106 -26.37 -9.06 12.35
C TYR A 106 -26.72 -10.38 13.06
#